data_AF-A0A2V5S2S7-F1
#
_entry.id   AF-A0A2V5S2S7-F1
#
_cell.length_a   1.000
_cell.length_b   1.000
_cell.length_c   1.000
_cell.angle_alpha   90.00
_cell.angle_beta   90.00
_cell.angle_gamma   90.00
#
_symmetry.space_group_name_H-M   'P 1'
#
loop_
_entity.id
_entity.type
_entity.pdbx_description
1 polymer ?
#
loop_
_entity_poly.entity_id
_entity_poly.type
_entity_poly.pdbx_seq_one_letter_code
_entity_poly.pdbx_strand_id
1 'polypeptide(L)' 'PKHFISNHLNEVKVRFYRKTAVAQGNESWEQRSGEPRQGRFVWTDTWVRRNGRWQIVAAEDLIAPEQR' A
#
# COMPACT_ATOMS: atom_id res chain seq x y z
N PRO A 1 -1.37 -12.50 -6.89
CA PRO A 1 -1.66 -13.68 -6.03
C PRO A 1 -0.71 -14.89 -6.21
N LYS A 2 -0.08 -15.10 -7.39
CA LYS A 2 0.73 -16.32 -7.64
C LYS A 2 2.09 -16.37 -6.91
N HIS A 3 2.65 -15.22 -6.52
CA HIS A 3 4.00 -15.14 -5.96
C HIS A 3 4.04 -14.97 -4.44
N PHE A 4 3.03 -14.29 -3.86
CA PHE A 4 2.96 -14.00 -2.44
C PHE A 4 2.13 -15.04 -1.67
N ILE A 5 2.61 -15.41 -0.49
CA ILE A 5 1.90 -16.24 0.50
C ILE A 5 0.89 -15.39 1.25
N SER A 6 1.35 -14.22 1.71
CA SER A 6 0.62 -13.32 2.58
C SER A 6 0.93 -11.87 2.20
N ASN A 7 0.02 -10.98 2.57
CA ASN A 7 0.24 -9.55 2.58
C ASN A 7 -0.44 -9.00 3.84
N HIS A 8 0.30 -8.32 4.70
CA HIS A 8 -0.16 -7.82 5.99
C HIS A 8 -0.05 -6.29 6.00
N LEU A 9 -1.19 -5.62 6.15
CA LEU A 9 -1.22 -4.18 6.29
C LEU A 9 -0.68 -3.75 7.66
N ASN A 10 0.38 -2.95 7.66
CA ASN A 10 1.06 -2.57 8.89
C ASN A 10 0.47 -1.27 9.44
N GLU A 11 0.90 -0.14 8.89
CA GLU A 11 0.45 1.19 9.29
C GLU A 11 -0.05 1.94 8.06
N VAL A 12 -1.15 2.69 8.26
CA VAL A 12 -1.65 3.65 7.29
C VAL A 12 -1.91 4.97 7.98
N LYS A 13 -1.36 6.04 7.41
CA LYS A 13 -1.68 7.41 7.77
C LYS A 13 -2.47 8.07 6.65
N VAL A 14 -3.67 8.54 6.99
CA VAL A 14 -4.56 9.22 6.03
C VAL A 14 -4.64 10.70 6.37
N ARG A 15 -4.47 11.55 5.35
CA ARG A 15 -4.68 13.00 5.44
C ARG A 15 -5.81 13.42 4.51
N PHE A 16 -6.80 14.11 5.04
CA PHE A 16 -7.98 14.56 4.29
C PHE A 16 -7.85 16.02 3.85
N TYR A 17 -8.19 16.26 2.58
CA TYR A 17 -8.21 17.56 1.92
C TYR A 17 -9.56 17.74 1.20
N ARG A 18 -10.61 18.05 1.97
CA ARG A 18 -12.00 18.13 1.48
C ARG A 18 -12.46 16.82 0.79
N LYS A 19 -12.53 16.83 -0.54
CA LYS A 19 -12.93 15.68 -1.37
C LYS A 19 -11.73 14.85 -1.84
N THR A 20 -10.53 15.19 -1.41
CA THR A 20 -9.31 14.45 -1.71
C THR A 20 -8.78 13.84 -0.40
N ALA A 21 -8.14 12.68 -0.47
CA ALA A 21 -7.38 12.12 0.63
C ALA A 21 -6.06 11.58 0.11
N VAL A 22 -5.00 11.68 0.91
CA VAL A 22 -3.72 11.03 0.65
C VAL A 22 -3.54 9.99 1.74
N ALA A 23 -3.51 8.73 1.35
CA ALA A 23 -3.19 7.62 2.22
C ALA A 23 -1.75 7.20 1.96
N GLN A 24 -0.95 7.13 3.02
CA GLN A 24 0.42 6.63 2.94
C GLN A 24 0.53 5.48 3.91
N GLY A 25 1.07 4.37 3.44
CA GLY A 25 1.14 3.18 4.26
C GLY A 25 2.24 2.24 3.84
N ASN A 26 2.30 1.12 4.55
CA ASN A 26 3.17 0.03 4.18
C ASN A 26 2.53 -1.31 4.51
N GLU A 27 2.90 -2.31 3.73
CA GLU A 27 2.39 -3.68 3.85
C GLU A 27 3.55 -4.67 3.77
N SER A 28 3.66 -5.58 4.73
CA SER A 28 4.65 -6.65 4.70
C SER A 28 4.15 -7.82 3.88
N TRP A 29 5.01 -8.41 3.08
CA TRP A 29 4.69 -9.55 2.24
C TRP A 29 5.70 -10.67 2.44
N GLU A 30 5.24 -11.90 2.23
CA GLU A 30 6.09 -13.09 2.13
C GLU A 30 5.89 -13.76 0.78
N GLN A 31 6.96 -14.25 0.17
CA GLN A 31 6.95 -14.94 -1.12
C GLN A 31 7.06 -16.45 -0.96
N ARG A 32 6.38 -17.19 -1.85
CA ARG A 32 6.41 -18.67 -1.88
C ARG A 32 7.79 -19.22 -2.22
N SER A 33 8.49 -18.52 -3.12
CA SER A 33 9.80 -18.88 -3.63
C SER A 33 10.49 -17.64 -4.20
N GLY A 34 11.81 -17.67 -4.27
CA GLY A 34 12.64 -16.52 -4.68
C GLY A 34 13.27 -15.79 -3.51
N GLU A 35 14.25 -14.95 -3.82
CA GLU A 35 14.92 -14.07 -2.86
C GLU A 35 14.69 -12.60 -3.27
N PRO A 36 14.35 -11.71 -2.33
CA PRO A 36 14.16 -11.98 -0.90
C PRO A 36 12.82 -12.67 -0.59
N ARG A 37 12.83 -13.58 0.39
CA ARG A 37 11.63 -14.31 0.88
C ARG A 37 10.55 -13.41 1.49
N GLN A 38 10.95 -12.25 2.00
CA GLN A 38 10.08 -11.28 2.66
C GLN A 38 10.53 -9.86 2.35
N GLY A 39 9.61 -8.92 2.50
CA GLY A 39 9.87 -7.49 2.37
C GLY A 39 8.57 -6.74 2.54
N ARG A 40 8.57 -5.46 2.20
CA ARG A 40 7.38 -4.63 2.29
C ARG A 40 7.13 -3.80 1.05
N PHE A 41 5.88 -3.48 0.80
CA PHE A 41 5.48 -2.36 -0.03
C PHE A 41 5.41 -1.11 0.84
N VAL A 42 5.95 0.00 0.36
CA VAL A 42 5.70 1.33 0.89
C VAL A 42 5.00 2.10 -0.20
N TRP A 43 3.85 2.68 0.12
CA TRP A 43 2.95 3.20 -0.89
C TRP A 43 2.33 4.55 -0.53
N THR A 44 1.95 5.30 -1.55
CA THR A 44 1.15 6.51 -1.45
C THR A 44 0.01 6.46 -2.45
N ASP A 45 -1.21 6.45 -1.94
CA ASP A 45 -2.44 6.50 -2.72
C ASP A 45 -3.10 7.87 -2.60
N THR A 46 -3.43 8.45 -3.75
CA THR A 46 -4.27 9.65 -3.82
C THR A 46 -5.68 9.27 -4.19
N TRP A 47 -6.61 9.62 -3.31
CA TRP A 47 -8.03 9.32 -3.43
C TRP A 47 -8.84 10.59 -3.70
N VAL A 48 -9.88 10.48 -4.52
CA VAL A 48 -10.88 11.55 -4.72
C VAL A 48 -12.29 10.99 -4.51
N ARG A 49 -13.13 11.74 -3.79
CA ARG A 49 -14.54 11.41 -3.56
C ARG A 49 -15.41 11.97 -4.68
N ARG A 50 -15.87 11.09 -5.58
CA ARG A 50 -16.78 11.41 -6.70
C ARG A 50 -18.12 10.72 -6.47
N ASN A 51 -19.22 11.47 -6.58
CA ASN A 51 -20.59 10.95 -6.39
C ASN A 51 -20.76 10.12 -5.11
N GLY A 52 -20.19 10.61 -4.01
CA GLY A 52 -20.25 9.98 -2.69
C GLY A 52 -19.25 8.83 -2.45
N ARG A 53 -18.54 8.36 -3.48
CA ARG A 53 -17.62 7.21 -3.41
C ARG A 53 -16.16 7.64 -3.52
N TRP A 54 -15.29 7.02 -2.74
CA TRP A 54 -13.84 7.20 -2.84
C TRP A 54 -13.28 6.37 -4.00
N GLN A 55 -12.39 6.98 -4.78
CA GLN A 55 -11.72 6.35 -5.91
C GLN A 55 -10.23 6.71 -5.87
N ILE A 56 -9.36 5.72 -6.06
CA ILE A 56 -7.94 5.98 -6.29
C ILE A 56 -7.79 6.66 -7.65
N VAL A 57 -7.11 7.79 -7.69
CA VAL A 57 -6.81 8.54 -8.93
C VAL A 57 -5.33 8.55 -9.26
N ALA A 58 -4.47 8.24 -8.30
CA ALA A 58 -3.04 7.97 -8.48
C ALA A 58 -2.58 7.03 -7.36
N ALA A 59 -1.67 6.12 -7.70
CA ALA A 59 -1.02 5.20 -6.77
C ALA A 59 0.46 5.11 -7.14
N GLU A 60 1.32 5.06 -6.14
CA GLU A 60 2.74 4.79 -6.29
C GLU A 60 3.19 3.82 -5.20
N ASP A 61 3.88 2.76 -5.62
CA ASP A 61 4.34 1.67 -4.79
C ASP A 61 5.84 1.48 -4.97
N LEU A 62 6.55 1.29 -3.86
CA LEU A 62 7.95 0.91 -3.84
C LEU A 62 8.12 -0.38 -3.04
N ILE A 63 8.97 -1.28 -3.54
CA ILE A 63 9.45 -2.43 -2.77
C ILE A 63 10.62 -1.98 -1.91
N ALA A 64 10.53 -2.25 -0.61
CA ALA A 64 11.60 -2.00 0.35
C ALA A 64 11.89 -3.27 1.17
N PRO A 65 13.10 -3.38 1.75
CA PRO A 65 13.37 -4.40 2.75
C PRO A 65 12.42 -4.27 3.94
N GLU A 66 12.18 -5.39 4.62
CA GLU A 66 11.44 -5.42 5.87
C GLU A 66 12.13 -4.56 6.94
N GLN A 67 11.35 -3.82 7.74
CA GLN A 67 11.91 -3.11 8.90
C GLN A 67 12.14 -4.11 10.04
N ARG A 68 13.32 -4.04 10.67
CA ARG A 68 13.65 -4.83 11.86
C ARG A 68 12.88 -4.36 13.08
#